data_AF-E4NLW5-F1
#
_entry.id   AF-E4NLW5-F1
#
_cell.length_a   1.000
_cell.length_b   1.000
_cell.length_c   1.000
_cell.angle_alpha   90.00
_cell.angle_beta   90.00
_cell.angle_gamma   90.00
#
_symmetry.space_group_name_H-M   'P 1'
#
loop_
_entity.id
_entity.type
_entity.pdbx_description
1 polymer ?
#
loop_
_entity_poly.entity_id
_entity_poly.type
_entity_poly.pdbx_seq_one_letter_code
_entity_poly.pdbx_strand_id
1 'polypeptide(L)'
;MSRRVPEFALIIGVFFGLSALVFGLVFQWSLFAIVVVAAVGTYPFVAFGLLRDDDPAAVIPPDWVFFAGVFWGLLGVFGVLVDNVSLSALPFAATIGLALVLPPAAYAVRHDADVNPLSATQTLALGLIAAASLLLVGLVSGRPILAVIDAVLVAVAAGLYATARGVRFDARTRRNSVAVGAVLGVALIAVGVVRGGRLTDWVLVGSAVAFTPSLYVVLSRRSYR
;
A
#
# COMPACT_ATOMS: atom_id res chain seq x y z
N MET A 1 6.73 2.74 37.86
CA MET A 1 6.38 3.16 36.49
C MET A 1 7.48 2.67 35.55
N SER A 2 7.25 1.60 34.77
CA SER A 2 8.23 1.14 33.78
C SER A 2 8.31 2.19 32.67
N ARG A 3 9.43 2.91 32.55
CA ARG A 3 9.74 3.67 31.34
C ARG A 3 9.64 2.68 30.17
N ARG A 4 8.67 2.88 29.30
CA ARG A 4 8.65 2.16 28.03
C ARG A 4 9.80 2.76 27.23
N VAL A 5 10.66 1.92 26.67
CA VAL A 5 11.83 2.34 25.89
C VAL A 5 11.54 1.98 24.42
N PRO A 6 10.61 2.70 23.75
CA PRO A 6 10.24 2.45 22.36
C PRO A 6 11.44 2.52 21.41
N GLU A 7 12.48 3.24 21.78
CA GLU A 7 13.75 3.37 21.06
C GLU A 7 14.46 2.02 20.92
N PHE A 8 14.34 1.13 21.91
CA PHE A 8 14.98 -0.19 21.85
C PHE A 8 14.33 -1.08 20.79
N ALA A 9 13.01 -0.97 20.61
CA ALA A 9 12.31 -1.70 19.55
C ALA A 9 12.78 -1.23 18.16
N LEU A 10 12.95 0.08 17.97
CA LEU A 10 13.50 0.62 16.73
C LEU A 10 14.90 0.05 16.43
N ILE A 11 15.79 0.08 17.43
CA ILE A 11 17.16 -0.44 17.29
C ILE A 11 17.14 -1.92 16.92
N ILE A 12 16.28 -2.72 17.56
CA ILE A 12 16.12 -4.14 17.22
C ILE A 12 15.64 -4.32 15.78
N GLY A 13 14.62 -3.56 15.36
CA GLY A 13 14.11 -3.62 13.99
C GLY A 13 15.18 -3.30 12.96
N VAL A 14 15.92 -2.21 13.16
CA VAL A 14 17.04 -1.79 12.30
C VAL A 14 18.14 -2.86 12.29
N PHE A 15 18.49 -3.41 13.45
CA PHE A 15 19.49 -4.46 13.56
C PHE A 15 19.08 -5.72 12.78
N PHE A 16 17.83 -6.16 12.87
CA PHE A 16 17.34 -7.29 12.08
C PHE A 16 17.30 -6.99 10.59
N GLY A 17 16.87 -5.79 10.18
CA GLY A 17 16.89 -5.36 8.79
C GLY A 17 18.30 -5.36 8.18
N LEU A 18 19.27 -4.78 8.89
CA LEU A 18 20.68 -4.78 8.48
C LEU A 18 21.27 -6.19 8.47
N SER A 19 20.94 -7.01 9.47
CA SER A 19 21.39 -8.40 9.51
C SER A 19 20.88 -9.20 8.30
N ALA A 20 19.60 -9.02 7.93
CA ALA A 20 19.04 -9.62 6.73
C ALA A 20 19.73 -9.13 5.45
N LEU A 21 20.09 -7.85 5.39
CA LEU A 21 20.86 -7.28 4.27
C LEU A 21 22.24 -7.93 4.16
N VAL A 22 23.01 -7.96 5.25
CA VAL A 22 24.36 -8.56 5.25
C VAL A 22 24.28 -10.04 4.92
N PHE A 23 23.37 -10.78 5.55
CA PHE A 23 23.17 -12.20 5.29
C PHE A 23 22.80 -12.45 3.83
N GLY A 24 21.84 -11.68 3.30
CA GLY A 24 21.43 -11.74 1.92
C GLY A 24 22.57 -11.53 0.92
N LEU A 25 23.43 -10.54 1.18
CA LEU A 25 24.62 -10.28 0.37
C LEU A 25 25.65 -11.41 0.46
N VAL A 26 25.93 -11.92 1.66
CA VAL A 26 26.90 -13.00 1.88
C VAL A 26 26.45 -14.31 1.20
N PHE A 27 25.16 -14.63 1.30
CA PHE A 27 24.58 -15.84 0.73
C PHE A 27 24.05 -15.66 -0.71
N GLN A 28 24.33 -14.51 -1.35
CA GLN A 28 23.96 -14.21 -2.73
C GLN A 28 22.47 -14.41 -3.02
N TRP A 29 21.61 -13.95 -2.11
CA TRP A 29 20.17 -13.97 -2.29
C TRP A 29 19.73 -12.99 -3.38
N SER A 30 18.58 -13.24 -3.99
CA SER A 30 17.99 -12.27 -4.91
C SER A 30 17.62 -10.98 -4.18
N LEU A 31 17.72 -9.84 -4.86
CA LEU A 31 17.42 -8.53 -4.27
C LEU A 31 16.01 -8.51 -3.65
N PHE A 32 15.03 -9.14 -4.31
CA PHE A 32 13.68 -9.31 -3.79
C PHE A 32 13.68 -9.99 -2.40
N ALA A 33 14.37 -11.13 -2.26
CA ALA A 33 14.42 -11.86 -1.00
C ALA A 33 15.08 -11.04 0.10
N ILE A 34 16.16 -10.32 -0.21
CA ILE A 34 16.85 -9.44 0.73
C ILE A 34 15.89 -8.36 1.26
N VAL A 35 15.20 -7.65 0.36
CA VAL A 35 14.29 -6.56 0.70
C VAL A 35 13.12 -7.05 1.55
N VAL A 36 12.48 -8.15 1.16
CA VAL A 36 11.31 -8.67 1.88
C VAL A 36 11.70 -9.15 3.27
N VAL A 37 12.79 -9.89 3.42
CA VAL A 37 13.22 -10.40 4.73
C VAL A 37 13.65 -9.25 5.63
N ALA A 38 14.34 -8.23 5.10
CA ALA A 38 14.68 -7.02 5.85
C ALA A 38 13.42 -6.29 6.32
N ALA A 39 12.41 -6.11 5.45
CA ALA A 39 11.16 -5.46 5.80
C ALA A 39 10.36 -6.24 6.87
N VAL A 40 10.26 -7.57 6.74
CA VAL A 40 9.61 -8.44 7.73
C VAL A 40 10.33 -8.38 9.07
N GLY A 41 11.66 -8.32 9.07
CA GLY A 41 12.46 -8.17 10.28
C GLY A 41 12.36 -6.78 10.93
N THR A 42 12.05 -5.74 10.16
CA THR A 42 12.08 -4.34 10.65
C THR A 42 10.69 -3.83 11.05
N TYR A 43 9.68 -4.03 10.21
CA TYR A 43 8.38 -3.35 10.33
C TYR A 43 7.61 -3.67 11.61
N PRO A 44 7.56 -4.92 12.11
CA PRO A 44 6.85 -5.23 13.35
C PRO A 44 7.42 -4.47 14.56
N PHE A 45 8.74 -4.33 14.62
CA PHE A 45 9.42 -3.65 15.72
C PHE A 45 9.28 -2.13 15.63
N VAL A 46 9.39 -1.56 14.42
CA VAL A 46 9.12 -0.14 14.19
C VAL A 46 7.65 0.17 14.55
N ALA A 47 6.70 -0.63 14.08
CA ALA A 47 5.29 -0.47 14.42
C ALA A 47 5.05 -0.57 15.93
N PHE A 48 5.72 -1.50 16.62
CA PHE A 48 5.65 -1.62 18.07
C PHE A 48 6.16 -0.36 18.78
N GLY A 49 7.31 0.18 18.36
CA GLY A 49 7.85 1.44 18.90
C GLY A 49 6.87 2.60 18.72
N LEU A 50 6.37 2.78 17.50
CA LEU A 50 5.43 3.83 17.13
C LEU A 50 4.09 3.77 17.87
N LEU A 51 3.60 2.58 18.23
CA LEU A 51 2.34 2.41 18.95
C LEU A 51 2.47 2.61 20.47
N ARG A 52 3.70 2.73 20.98
CA ARG A 52 3.98 2.76 22.41
C ARG A 52 4.71 4.01 22.89
N ASP A 53 5.21 4.80 21.95
CA ASP A 53 5.75 6.14 22.15
C ASP A 53 4.62 7.18 22.18
N ASP A 54 4.77 8.18 23.05
CA ASP A 54 3.83 9.30 23.18
C ASP A 54 4.13 10.40 22.15
N ASP A 55 5.40 10.55 21.71
CA ASP A 55 5.81 11.48 20.65
C ASP A 55 6.86 10.85 19.71
N PRO A 56 6.45 9.89 18.86
CA PRO A 56 7.37 9.20 17.96
C PRO A 56 7.99 10.11 16.89
N ALA A 57 7.34 11.22 16.54
CA ALA A 57 7.82 12.13 15.51
C ALA A 57 9.06 12.91 15.94
N ALA A 58 9.26 13.11 17.25
CA ALA A 58 10.46 13.74 17.79
C ALA A 58 11.72 12.88 17.61
N VAL A 59 11.58 11.55 17.65
CA VAL A 59 12.70 10.60 17.53
C VAL A 59 12.89 10.15 16.08
N ILE A 60 11.79 9.97 15.36
CA ILE A 60 11.78 9.40 14.01
C ILE A 60 11.06 10.38 13.08
N PRO A 61 11.82 11.27 12.40
CA PRO A 61 11.22 12.30 11.58
C PRO A 61 10.37 11.70 10.45
N PRO A 62 9.10 12.12 10.32
CA PRO A 62 8.16 11.58 9.33
C PRO A 62 8.67 11.58 7.88
N ASP A 63 9.37 12.64 7.47
CA ASP A 63 9.90 12.79 6.11
C ASP A 63 10.94 11.71 5.79
N TRP A 64 11.87 11.45 6.71
CA TRP A 64 12.90 10.43 6.52
C TRP A 64 12.31 9.02 6.44
N VAL A 65 11.29 8.73 7.25
CA VAL A 65 10.58 7.44 7.19
C VAL A 65 9.90 7.27 5.85
N PHE A 66 9.26 8.32 5.32
CA PHE A 66 8.67 8.29 4.00
C PHE A 66 9.71 8.01 2.92
N PHE A 67 10.81 8.76 2.88
CA PHE A 67 11.84 8.58 1.87
C PHE A 67 12.52 7.20 1.96
N ALA A 68 12.80 6.71 3.18
CA ALA A 68 13.31 5.36 3.38
C ALA A 68 12.31 4.31 2.89
N GLY A 69 11.02 4.50 3.20
CA GLY A 69 9.93 3.65 2.73
C GLY A 69 9.83 3.59 1.21
N VAL A 70 9.86 4.75 0.54
CA VAL A 70 9.88 4.86 -0.92
C VAL A 70 11.11 4.16 -1.51
N PHE A 71 12.29 4.39 -0.93
CA PHE A 71 13.52 3.75 -1.36
C PHE A 71 13.44 2.22 -1.28
N TRP A 72 12.99 1.68 -0.14
CA TRP A 72 12.80 0.24 0.03
C TRP A 72 11.72 -0.32 -0.89
N GLY A 73 10.63 0.41 -1.11
CA GLY A 73 9.60 0.06 -2.07
C GLY A 73 10.13 -0.04 -3.50
N LEU A 74 10.93 0.95 -3.93
CA LEU A 74 11.58 0.94 -5.23
C LEU A 74 12.56 -0.23 -5.37
N LEU A 75 13.34 -0.54 -4.34
CA LEU A 75 14.22 -1.71 -4.33
C LEU A 75 13.44 -3.03 -4.43
N GLY A 76 12.28 -3.13 -3.76
CA GLY A 76 11.41 -4.30 -3.85
C GLY A 76 10.85 -4.49 -5.25
N VAL A 77 10.33 -3.42 -5.85
CA VAL A 77 9.85 -3.41 -7.25
C VAL A 77 10.98 -3.79 -8.20
N PHE A 78 12.14 -3.14 -8.07
CA PHE A 78 13.31 -3.40 -8.91
C PHE A 78 13.80 -4.85 -8.76
N GLY A 79 13.85 -5.38 -7.54
CA GLY A 79 14.22 -6.76 -7.28
C GLY A 79 13.32 -7.76 -7.99
N VAL A 80 12.01 -7.53 -8.04
CA VAL A 80 11.08 -8.37 -8.81
C VAL A 80 11.35 -8.26 -10.32
N LEU A 81 11.56 -7.04 -10.83
CA LEU A 81 11.68 -6.80 -12.27
C LEU A 81 13.04 -7.21 -12.85
N VAL A 82 14.12 -7.19 -12.07
CA VAL A 82 15.42 -7.72 -12.49
C VAL A 82 15.34 -9.22 -12.75
N ASP A 83 14.60 -9.96 -11.92
CA ASP A 83 14.41 -11.40 -12.08
C ASP A 83 13.40 -11.72 -13.20
N ASN A 84 12.43 -10.83 -13.47
CA ASN A 84 11.40 -11.03 -14.49
C ASN A 84 10.81 -9.70 -15.04
N VAL A 85 11.17 -9.33 -16.27
CA VAL A 85 10.72 -8.10 -16.94
C VAL A 85 9.37 -8.25 -17.66
N SER A 86 8.67 -9.39 -17.52
CA SER A 86 7.40 -9.61 -18.23
C SER A 86 6.27 -8.72 -17.72
N LEU A 87 5.30 -8.43 -18.60
CA LEU A 87 4.06 -7.72 -18.23
C LEU A 87 3.30 -8.41 -17.07
N SER A 88 3.47 -9.73 -16.92
CA SER A 88 2.86 -10.52 -15.85
C SER A 88 3.53 -10.37 -14.48
N ALA A 89 4.76 -9.84 -14.43
CA ALA A 89 5.47 -9.55 -13.20
C ALA A 89 5.07 -8.20 -12.59
N LEU A 90 4.57 -7.26 -13.40
CA LEU A 90 4.23 -5.90 -12.96
C LEU A 90 3.20 -5.83 -11.82
N PRO A 91 2.10 -6.61 -11.82
CA PRO A 91 1.17 -6.61 -10.67
C PRO A 91 1.84 -7.10 -9.39
N PHE A 92 2.66 -8.15 -9.48
CA PHE A 92 3.38 -8.63 -8.30
C PHE A 92 4.40 -7.61 -7.79
N ALA A 93 5.17 -7.00 -8.69
CA ALA A 93 6.09 -5.93 -8.34
C ALA A 93 5.37 -4.74 -7.68
N ALA A 94 4.21 -4.33 -8.23
CA ALA A 94 3.38 -3.29 -7.66
C ALA A 94 2.87 -3.65 -6.26
N THR A 95 2.38 -4.87 -6.04
CA THR A 95 1.96 -5.34 -4.71
C THR A 95 3.09 -5.23 -3.69
N ILE A 96 4.30 -5.63 -4.05
CA ILE A 96 5.48 -5.53 -3.17
C ILE A 96 5.83 -4.07 -2.89
N GLY A 97 5.88 -3.23 -3.92
CA GLY A 97 6.12 -1.79 -3.75
C GLY A 97 5.08 -1.13 -2.83
N LEU A 98 3.79 -1.40 -3.05
CA LEU A 98 2.71 -0.88 -2.22
C LEU A 98 2.79 -1.38 -0.78
N ALA A 99 3.07 -2.67 -0.57
CA ALA A 99 3.23 -3.24 0.77
C ALA A 99 4.35 -2.57 1.58
N LEU A 100 5.43 -2.17 0.90
CA LEU A 100 6.57 -1.49 1.51
C LEU A 100 6.34 0.02 1.70
N VAL A 101 5.68 0.69 0.75
CA VAL A 101 5.51 2.16 0.79
C VAL A 101 4.32 2.60 1.62
N LEU A 102 3.22 1.84 1.65
CA LEU A 102 1.99 2.29 2.32
C LEU A 102 2.14 2.49 3.83
N PRO A 103 2.81 1.62 4.61
CA PRO A 103 3.02 1.87 6.03
C PRO A 103 3.81 3.16 6.34
N PRO A 104 4.99 3.43 5.74
CA PRO A 104 5.72 4.67 5.97
C PRO A 104 4.97 5.90 5.42
N ALA A 105 4.24 5.77 4.31
CA ALA A 105 3.36 6.84 3.82
C ALA A 105 2.24 7.16 4.83
N ALA A 106 1.61 6.14 5.43
CA ALA A 106 0.60 6.33 6.46
C ALA A 106 1.19 7.00 7.71
N TYR A 107 2.42 6.65 8.10
CA TYR A 107 3.13 7.32 9.20
C TYR A 107 3.38 8.79 8.90
N ALA A 108 3.86 9.09 7.69
CA ALA A 108 4.15 10.46 7.26
C ALA A 108 2.88 11.33 7.24
N VAL A 109 1.79 10.81 6.68
CA VAL A 109 0.49 11.50 6.66
C VAL A 109 -0.06 11.72 8.07
N ARG A 110 0.08 10.74 8.97
CA ARG A 110 -0.40 10.85 10.35
C ARG A 110 0.31 11.95 11.14
N HIS A 111 1.56 12.25 10.81
CA HIS A 111 2.39 13.26 11.47
C HIS A 111 2.62 14.48 10.58
N ASP A 112 1.67 14.75 9.67
CA ASP A 112 1.59 15.96 8.84
C ASP A 112 2.78 16.29 7.94
N ALA A 113 3.67 15.33 7.67
CA ALA A 113 4.84 15.44 6.78
C ALA A 113 4.52 16.10 5.43
N ASP A 114 5.13 17.23 5.09
CA ASP A 114 4.84 17.97 3.83
C ASP A 114 5.73 17.51 2.67
N VAL A 115 5.61 16.22 2.31
CA VAL A 115 6.43 15.57 1.28
C VAL A 115 5.79 15.56 -0.11
N ASN A 116 4.52 15.94 -0.23
CA ASN A 116 3.77 15.83 -1.48
C ASN A 116 3.48 17.23 -2.03
N PRO A 117 4.09 17.62 -3.17
CA PRO A 117 3.91 18.95 -3.75
C PRO A 117 2.52 19.15 -4.38
N LEU A 118 1.73 18.07 -4.53
CA LEU A 118 0.41 18.12 -5.13
C LEU A 118 -0.68 18.42 -4.10
N SER A 119 -1.74 19.09 -4.55
CA SER A 119 -2.92 19.28 -3.73
C SER A 119 -3.57 17.92 -3.38
N ALA A 120 -4.34 17.89 -2.30
CA ALA A 120 -5.05 16.68 -1.87
C ALA A 120 -6.00 16.13 -2.94
N THR A 121 -6.65 17.01 -3.71
CA THR A 121 -7.55 16.63 -4.81
C THR A 121 -6.79 16.11 -6.03
N GLN A 122 -5.65 16.71 -6.37
CA GLN A 122 -4.77 16.22 -7.43
C GLN A 122 -4.20 14.84 -7.08
N THR A 123 -3.76 14.64 -5.83
CA THR A 123 -3.25 13.36 -5.34
C THR A 123 -4.33 12.29 -5.39
N LEU A 124 -5.56 12.61 -5.00
CA LEU A 124 -6.70 11.71 -5.13
C LEU A 124 -6.93 11.30 -6.58
N ALA A 125 -6.98 12.28 -7.50
CA ALA A 125 -7.23 12.02 -8.91
C ALA A 125 -6.14 11.13 -9.52
N LEU A 126 -4.86 11.45 -9.28
CA LEU A 126 -3.74 10.63 -9.74
C LEU A 126 -3.73 9.23 -9.11
N GLY A 127 -4.07 9.12 -7.83
CA GLY A 127 -4.22 7.82 -7.15
C GLY A 127 -5.31 6.96 -7.79
N LEU A 128 -6.47 7.54 -8.12
CA LEU A 128 -7.53 6.81 -8.81
C LEU A 128 -7.13 6.40 -10.24
N ILE A 129 -6.40 7.26 -10.96
CA ILE A 129 -5.83 6.93 -12.28
C ILE A 129 -4.81 5.79 -12.17
N ALA A 130 -3.94 5.82 -11.16
CA ALA A 130 -2.96 4.77 -10.89
C ALA A 130 -3.65 3.45 -10.53
N ALA A 131 -4.68 3.48 -9.68
CA ALA A 131 -5.49 2.31 -9.33
C ALA A 131 -6.16 1.70 -10.57
N ALA A 132 -6.78 2.52 -11.43
CA ALA A 132 -7.39 2.06 -12.68
C ALA A 132 -6.35 1.47 -13.64
N SER A 133 -5.17 2.10 -13.74
CA SER A 133 -4.06 1.62 -14.56
C SER A 133 -3.54 0.27 -14.09
N LEU A 134 -3.32 0.09 -12.78
CA LEU A 134 -2.87 -1.16 -12.18
C LEU A 134 -3.90 -2.28 -12.37
N LEU A 135 -5.18 -1.97 -12.19
CA LEU A 135 -6.26 -2.89 -12.49
C LEU A 135 -6.20 -3.35 -13.96
N LEU A 136 -6.08 -2.41 -14.89
CA LEU A 136 -6.02 -2.72 -16.32
C LEU A 136 -4.79 -3.57 -16.67
N VAL A 137 -3.60 -3.19 -16.18
CA VAL A 137 -2.35 -3.94 -16.39
C VAL A 137 -2.47 -5.37 -15.86
N GLY A 138 -3.03 -5.55 -14.67
CA GLY A 138 -3.24 -6.88 -14.10
C GLY A 138 -4.29 -7.71 -14.85
N LEU A 139 -5.35 -7.09 -15.38
CA LEU A 139 -6.35 -7.77 -16.22
C LEU A 139 -5.80 -8.19 -17.58
N VAL A 140 -4.98 -7.36 -18.21
CA VAL A 140 -4.34 -7.67 -19.51
C VAL A 140 -3.24 -8.72 -19.35
N SER A 141 -2.54 -8.71 -18.20
CA SER A 141 -1.46 -9.66 -17.91
C SER A 141 -1.93 -11.01 -17.35
N GLY A 142 -3.25 -11.22 -17.20
CA GLY A 142 -3.80 -12.48 -16.68
C GLY A 142 -3.63 -12.67 -15.17
N ARG A 143 -3.44 -11.57 -14.42
CA ARG A 143 -3.26 -11.56 -12.95
C ARG A 143 -4.39 -10.77 -12.26
N PRO A 144 -5.68 -11.14 -12.45
CA PRO A 144 -6.81 -10.33 -12.01
C PRO A 144 -6.88 -10.12 -10.49
N ILE A 145 -6.43 -11.11 -9.70
CA ILE A 145 -6.43 -11.02 -8.23
C ILE A 145 -5.45 -9.94 -7.75
N LEU A 146 -4.19 -9.99 -8.22
CA LEU A 146 -3.18 -8.98 -7.87
C LEU A 146 -3.60 -7.59 -8.35
N ALA A 147 -4.16 -7.52 -9.57
CA ALA A 147 -4.70 -6.29 -10.15
C ALA A 147 -5.67 -5.57 -9.19
N VAL A 148 -6.62 -6.33 -8.63
CA VAL A 148 -7.62 -5.77 -7.71
C VAL A 148 -7.01 -5.43 -6.36
N ILE A 149 -6.09 -6.24 -5.84
CA ILE A 149 -5.38 -5.93 -4.60
C ILE A 149 -4.68 -4.57 -4.73
N ASP A 150 -3.88 -4.38 -5.78
CA ASP A 150 -3.15 -3.14 -6.00
C ASP A 150 -4.09 -1.95 -6.20
N ALA A 151 -5.13 -2.11 -7.02
CA ALA A 151 -6.10 -1.06 -7.28
C ALA A 151 -6.87 -0.64 -6.03
N VAL A 152 -7.31 -1.61 -5.21
CA VAL A 152 -7.99 -1.36 -3.93
C VAL A 152 -7.06 -0.62 -2.98
N LEU A 153 -5.82 -1.11 -2.82
CA LEU A 153 -4.82 -0.50 -1.94
C LEU A 153 -4.56 0.95 -2.33
N VAL A 154 -4.30 1.24 -3.60
CA VAL A 154 -4.03 2.59 -4.10
C VAL A 154 -5.27 3.49 -3.97
N ALA A 155 -6.44 3.02 -4.38
CA ALA A 155 -7.67 3.82 -4.31
C ALA A 155 -8.04 4.19 -2.87
N VAL A 156 -7.94 3.23 -1.95
CA VAL A 156 -8.20 3.45 -0.52
C VAL A 156 -7.13 4.38 0.07
N ALA A 157 -5.85 4.15 -0.20
CA ALA A 157 -4.77 5.00 0.29
C ALA A 157 -4.90 6.45 -0.19
N ALA A 158 -5.21 6.66 -1.47
CA ALA A 158 -5.43 7.99 -2.04
C ALA A 158 -6.65 8.69 -1.40
N GLY A 159 -7.74 7.95 -1.17
CA GLY A 159 -8.90 8.45 -0.45
C GLY A 159 -8.58 8.85 0.99
N LEU A 160 -7.85 8.00 1.72
CA LEU A 160 -7.44 8.27 3.10
C LEU A 160 -6.49 9.46 3.18
N TYR A 161 -5.52 9.56 2.26
CA TYR A 161 -4.63 10.71 2.13
C TYR A 161 -5.43 12.01 1.93
N ALA A 162 -6.35 12.02 0.96
CA ALA A 162 -7.16 13.20 0.67
C ALA A 162 -7.98 13.63 1.89
N THR A 163 -8.54 12.66 2.63
CA THR A 163 -9.33 12.91 3.85
C THR A 163 -8.46 13.49 4.96
N ALA A 164 -7.27 12.92 5.18
CA ALA A 164 -6.31 13.40 6.17
C ALA A 164 -5.86 14.83 5.85
N ARG A 165 -5.78 15.20 4.57
CA ARG A 165 -5.49 16.56 4.10
C ARG A 165 -6.73 17.45 3.91
N GLY A 166 -7.86 17.10 4.53
CA GLY A 166 -9.04 17.96 4.65
C GLY A 166 -10.09 17.86 3.54
N VAL A 167 -9.92 16.97 2.54
CA VAL A 167 -10.96 16.73 1.53
C VAL A 167 -12.15 16.03 2.17
N ARG A 168 -13.33 16.66 2.08
CA ARG A 168 -14.59 16.10 2.58
C ARG A 168 -15.44 15.60 1.43
N PHE A 169 -15.80 14.32 1.48
CA PHE A 169 -16.75 13.72 0.54
C PHE A 169 -18.17 13.86 1.07
N ASP A 170 -19.01 14.54 0.29
CA ASP A 170 -20.44 14.68 0.57
C ASP A 170 -21.19 13.34 0.42
N ALA A 171 -22.43 13.29 0.93
CA ALA A 171 -23.25 12.07 0.88
C ALA A 171 -23.50 11.60 -0.56
N ARG A 172 -23.61 12.54 -1.51
CA ARG A 172 -23.83 12.24 -2.93
C ARG A 172 -22.63 11.54 -3.56
N THR A 173 -21.41 12.03 -3.33
CA THR A 173 -20.17 11.42 -3.83
C THR A 173 -19.98 10.04 -3.25
N ARG A 174 -20.25 9.84 -1.95
CA ARG A 174 -20.20 8.51 -1.32
C ARG A 174 -21.21 7.54 -1.91
N ARG A 175 -22.44 7.99 -2.19
CA ARG A 175 -23.47 7.15 -2.83
C ARG A 175 -23.08 6.80 -4.26
N ASN A 176 -22.56 7.77 -5.01
CA ASN A 176 -22.10 7.57 -6.38
C ASN A 176 -20.91 6.60 -6.43
N SER A 177 -19.96 6.69 -5.50
CA SER A 177 -18.81 5.78 -5.48
C SER A 177 -19.23 4.33 -5.19
N VAL A 178 -20.22 4.10 -4.32
CA VAL A 178 -20.82 2.77 -4.11
C VAL A 178 -21.47 2.25 -5.38
N ALA A 179 -22.25 3.08 -6.08
CA ALA A 179 -22.89 2.68 -7.33
C ALA A 179 -21.85 2.35 -8.41
N VAL A 180 -20.82 3.17 -8.57
CA VAL A 180 -19.71 2.93 -9.50
C VAL A 180 -18.97 1.64 -9.14
N GLY A 181 -18.65 1.42 -7.86
CA GLY A 181 -18.01 0.19 -7.40
C GLY A 181 -18.85 -1.05 -7.72
N ALA A 182 -20.15 -1.01 -7.47
CA ALA A 182 -21.05 -2.12 -7.79
C ALA A 182 -21.12 -2.41 -9.30
N VAL A 183 -21.26 -1.37 -10.13
CA VAL A 183 -21.28 -1.51 -11.59
C VAL A 183 -19.96 -2.07 -12.12
N LEU A 184 -18.82 -1.55 -11.65
CA LEU A 184 -17.49 -2.06 -12.02
C LEU A 184 -17.30 -3.50 -11.56
N GLY A 185 -17.75 -3.85 -10.36
CA GLY A 185 -17.67 -5.21 -9.85
C GLY A 185 -18.43 -6.21 -10.74
N VAL A 186 -19.67 -5.87 -11.12
CA VAL A 186 -20.47 -6.69 -12.05
C VAL A 186 -19.81 -6.78 -13.43
N ALA A 187 -19.29 -5.66 -13.95
CA ALA A 187 -18.60 -5.64 -15.24
C ALA A 187 -17.36 -6.55 -15.25
N LEU A 188 -16.56 -6.55 -14.17
CA LEU A 188 -15.40 -7.44 -14.04
C LEU A 188 -15.79 -8.91 -14.01
N ILE A 189 -16.88 -9.26 -13.30
CA ILE A 189 -17.41 -10.63 -13.31
C ILE A 189 -17.80 -11.04 -14.74
N ALA A 190 -18.53 -10.18 -15.45
CA ALA A 190 -18.94 -10.44 -16.83
C ALA A 190 -17.74 -10.62 -17.77
N VAL A 191 -16.71 -9.77 -17.67
CA VAL A 191 -15.45 -9.92 -18.41
C VAL A 191 -14.79 -11.27 -18.12
N GLY A 192 -14.78 -11.69 -16.85
CA GLY A 192 -14.23 -12.97 -16.43
C GLY A 192 -14.92 -14.18 -17.02
N VAL A 193 -16.25 -14.15 -17.02
CA VAL A 193 -17.10 -15.20 -17.62
C VAL A 193 -16.86 -15.27 -19.13
N VAL A 194 -16.86 -14.13 -19.83
CA VAL A 194 -16.61 -14.08 -21.29
C VAL A 194 -15.22 -14.59 -21.65
N ARG A 195 -14.22 -14.34 -20.81
CA ARG A 195 -12.85 -14.84 -21.01
C ARG A 195 -12.65 -16.31 -20.62
N GLY A 196 -13.69 -17.00 -20.15
CA GLY A 196 -13.60 -18.40 -19.72
C GLY A 196 -12.76 -18.60 -18.44
N GLY A 197 -12.62 -17.56 -17.62
CA GLY A 197 -11.89 -17.65 -16.36
C GLY A 197 -12.68 -18.40 -15.28
N ARG A 198 -11.98 -18.77 -14.18
CA ARG A 198 -12.63 -19.38 -13.01
C ARG A 198 -13.61 -18.40 -12.38
N LEU A 199 -14.88 -18.77 -12.32
CA LEU A 199 -15.94 -17.91 -11.77
C LEU A 199 -15.63 -17.44 -10.34
N THR A 200 -15.04 -18.31 -9.51
CA THR A 200 -14.62 -17.99 -8.14
C THR A 200 -13.68 -16.79 -8.07
N ASP A 201 -12.69 -16.73 -8.95
CA ASP A 201 -11.66 -15.68 -8.96
C ASP A 201 -12.28 -14.34 -9.37
N TRP A 202 -13.17 -14.38 -10.36
CA TRP A 202 -13.84 -13.18 -10.88
C TRP A 202 -14.93 -12.66 -9.96
N VAL A 203 -15.64 -13.55 -9.24
CA VAL A 203 -16.55 -13.16 -8.16
C VAL A 203 -15.78 -12.49 -7.04
N LEU A 204 -14.61 -13.02 -6.66
CA LEU A 204 -13.75 -12.39 -5.65
C LEU A 204 -13.28 -11.00 -6.08
N VAL A 205 -12.76 -10.88 -7.30
CA VAL A 205 -12.31 -9.63 -7.94
C VAL A 205 -13.45 -8.61 -7.99
N GLY A 206 -14.61 -8.99 -8.52
CA GLY A 206 -15.77 -8.11 -8.62
C GLY A 206 -16.31 -7.67 -7.27
N SER A 207 -16.38 -8.59 -6.31
CA SER A 207 -16.81 -8.30 -4.94
C SER A 207 -15.85 -7.33 -4.25
N ALA A 208 -14.54 -7.56 -4.35
CA ALA A 208 -13.53 -6.69 -3.75
C ALA A 208 -13.65 -5.25 -4.29
N VAL A 209 -13.80 -5.08 -5.61
CA VAL A 209 -14.02 -3.75 -6.22
C VAL A 209 -15.32 -3.10 -5.76
N ALA A 210 -16.40 -3.88 -5.68
CA ALA A 210 -17.70 -3.38 -5.21
C ALA A 210 -17.68 -2.93 -3.74
N PHE A 211 -16.89 -3.59 -2.89
CA PHE A 211 -16.77 -3.27 -1.47
C PHE A 211 -15.69 -2.22 -1.15
N THR A 212 -14.83 -1.83 -2.09
CA THR A 212 -13.80 -0.78 -1.90
C THR A 212 -14.33 0.52 -1.28
N PRO A 213 -15.46 1.10 -1.74
CA PRO A 213 -15.99 2.32 -1.13
C PRO A 213 -16.38 2.13 0.34
N SER A 214 -16.92 0.95 0.68
CA SER A 214 -17.30 0.61 2.05
C SER A 214 -16.06 0.46 2.94
N LEU A 215 -15.00 -0.18 2.43
CA LEU A 215 -13.71 -0.28 3.12
C LEU A 215 -13.14 1.10 3.43
N TYR A 216 -13.12 2.00 2.44
CA TYR A 216 -12.70 3.39 2.64
C TYR A 216 -13.54 4.11 3.73
N VAL A 217 -14.86 3.95 3.72
CA VAL A 217 -15.74 4.55 4.74
C VAL A 217 -15.44 4.02 6.14
N VAL A 218 -15.16 2.72 6.29
CA VAL A 218 -14.82 2.13 7.59
C VAL A 218 -13.49 2.67 8.10
N LEU A 219 -12.48 2.78 7.22
CA LEU A 219 -11.14 3.22 7.60
C LEU A 219 -11.09 4.73 7.90
N SER A 220 -11.82 5.56 7.14
CA SER A 220 -11.85 7.02 7.33
C SER A 220 -12.57 7.46 8.61
N ARG A 221 -13.41 6.61 9.23
CA ARG A 221 -14.06 6.92 10.51
C ARG A 221 -13.11 6.95 11.70
N ARG A 222 -11.97 6.24 11.64
CA ARG A 222 -11.02 6.19 12.76
C ARG A 222 -10.17 7.45 12.89
N SER A 223 -10.08 8.27 11.85
CA SER A 223 -9.28 9.51 11.82
C SER A 223 -9.94 10.72 12.51
N TYR A 224 -11.11 10.54 13.14
CA TYR A 224 -11.89 11.59 13.81
C TYR A 224 -11.97 11.43 15.34
N ARG A 225 -11.13 10.58 15.94
CA ARG A 225 -10.95 10.47 17.40
C ARG A 225 -9.51 10.76 17.76
#